data_AF-A0A978SPW7-F1
#
_entry.id   AF-A0A978SPW7-F1
#
_cell.length_a   1.000
_cell.length_b   1.000
_cell.length_c   1.000
_cell.angle_alpha   90.00
_cell.angle_beta   90.00
_cell.angle_gamma   90.00
#
_symmetry.space_group_name_H-M   'P 1'
#
loop_
_entity.id
_entity.type
_entity.pdbx_description
1 polymer ?
#
loop_
_entity_poly.entity_id
_entity_poly.type
_entity_poly.pdbx_seq_one_letter_code
_entity_poly.pdbx_strand_id
1 'polypeptide(L)'
;MVRFASLLTFPTPQKILRHTLIASLMLAGLTTADVALSQKSPFSVWVSVAQAQTPAQINEYARVAFEIEQMRRKNYAQAKRIMGGNVPEDVCRQQDIPSAVKGICDDFTRRAADIIKRSALTPAQFNDITRRRDRDPELERKIQQEILRLQKAG
;
A
#
# COMPACT_ATOMS: atom_id res chain seq x y z
N MET A 1 -9.51 -1.12 -6.76
CA MET A 1 -8.35 -2.02 -6.84
C MET A 1 -7.42 -1.75 -5.67
N VAL A 2 -7.16 -2.76 -4.84
CA VAL A 2 -6.20 -2.65 -3.72
C VAL A 2 -4.79 -2.65 -4.31
N ARG A 3 -4.00 -1.59 -4.05
CA ARG A 3 -2.58 -1.52 -4.47
C ARG A 3 -1.74 -2.41 -3.55
N PHE A 4 -1.63 -3.70 -3.89
CA PHE A 4 -0.76 -4.65 -3.18
C PHE A 4 0.74 -4.44 -3.48
N ALA A 5 1.08 -3.68 -4.53
CA ALA A 5 2.46 -3.48 -5.00
C ALA A 5 3.42 -2.85 -3.97
N SER A 6 2.91 -2.18 -2.93
CA SER A 6 3.74 -1.42 -1.97
C SER A 6 3.80 -2.02 -0.57
N LEU A 7 3.35 -3.26 -0.35
CA LEU A 7 3.49 -3.90 0.96
C LEU A 7 4.92 -4.37 1.25
N LEU A 8 5.75 -4.56 0.22
CA LEU A 8 7.13 -5.03 0.34
C LEU A 8 8.13 -4.19 -0.49
N THR A 9 7.96 -2.87 -0.55
CA THR A 9 9.10 -2.01 -0.89
C THR A 9 10.05 -2.02 0.28
N PHE A 10 10.98 -2.98 0.27
CA PHE A 10 12.08 -3.05 1.22
C PHE A 10 12.89 -1.74 1.14
N PRO A 11 13.32 -1.16 2.28
CA PRO A 11 14.35 -0.14 2.24
C PRO A 11 15.61 -0.80 1.68
N THR A 12 16.02 -0.42 0.47
CA THR A 12 17.37 -0.70 0.00
C THR A 12 18.33 -0.01 0.97
N PRO A 13 19.51 -0.60 1.27
CA PRO A 13 20.49 0.07 2.11
C PRO A 13 20.94 1.34 1.38
N GLN A 14 20.39 2.49 1.77
CA GLN A 14 20.88 3.78 1.34
C GLN A 14 22.32 3.89 1.85
N LYS A 15 23.28 3.78 0.93
CA LYS A 15 24.63 4.25 1.19
C LYS A 15 24.50 5.74 1.49
N ILE A 16 24.65 6.10 2.77
CA ILE A 16 24.64 7.48 3.25
C ILE A 16 25.85 8.17 2.62
N LEU A 17 25.63 8.77 1.46
CA LEU A 17 26.61 9.60 0.81
C LEU A 17 26.45 11.01 1.38
N ARG A 18 27.18 11.28 2.46
CA ARG A 18 27.40 12.61 3.05
C ARG A 18 27.71 13.60 1.92
N HIS A 19 26.76 14.46 1.61
CA HIS A 19 27.00 15.67 0.82
C HIS A 19 26.77 16.89 1.71
N THR A 20 27.75 17.77 1.62
CA THR A 20 28.09 18.87 2.51
C THR A 20 27.08 20.01 2.51
N LEU A 21 27.05 20.71 3.65
CA LEU A 21 26.39 22.00 3.87
C LEU A 21 26.72 23.00 2.77
N ILE A 22 25.69 23.59 2.16
CA ILE A 22 25.79 24.89 1.48
C ILE A 22 24.69 25.77 2.06
N ALA A 23 25.12 26.79 2.80
CA ALA A 23 24.28 27.88 3.24
C ALA A 23 24.03 28.82 2.06
N SER A 24 22.76 29.10 1.78
CA SER A 24 22.36 30.12 0.80
C SER A 24 21.22 30.96 1.38
N LEU A 25 21.56 32.14 1.89
CA LEU A 25 20.65 33.24 2.15
C LEU A 25 20.18 33.82 0.81
N MET A 26 18.87 33.90 0.58
CA MET A 26 18.28 34.94 -0.29
C MET A 26 16.91 35.33 0.28
N LEU A 27 16.76 36.64 0.45
CA LEU A 27 15.59 37.36 0.98
C LEU A 27 14.73 37.86 -0.21
N ALA A 28 13.42 38.04 0.07
CA ALA A 28 12.45 38.94 -0.59
C ALA A 28 11.28 38.27 -1.34
N GLY A 29 10.07 38.81 -1.08
CA GLY A 29 8.90 38.68 -1.94
C GLY A 29 7.57 38.48 -1.20
N LEU A 30 7.11 39.46 -0.39
CA LEU A 30 5.71 39.52 0.04
C LEU A 30 4.88 40.09 -1.11
N THR A 31 4.16 39.24 -1.83
CA THR A 31 3.04 39.66 -2.67
C THR A 31 1.75 39.35 -1.92
N THR A 32 0.98 40.39 -1.61
CA THR A 32 -0.39 40.25 -1.16
C THR A 32 -1.25 39.87 -2.36
N ALA A 33 -1.76 38.64 -2.38
CA ALA A 33 -2.83 38.25 -3.27
C ALA A 33 -4.13 38.16 -2.46
N ASP A 34 -5.00 39.13 -2.68
CA ASP A 34 -6.39 39.10 -2.22
C ASP A 34 -7.09 37.85 -2.76
N VAL A 35 -7.48 36.94 -1.86
CA VAL A 35 -8.43 35.87 -2.16
C VAL A 35 -9.80 36.27 -1.64
N ALA A 36 -10.61 36.88 -2.53
CA ALA A 36 -12.04 36.99 -2.31
C ALA A 36 -12.66 35.58 -2.37
N LEU A 37 -12.80 34.92 -1.22
CA LEU A 37 -13.59 33.69 -1.12
C LEU A 37 -15.08 34.04 -1.15
N SER A 38 -15.67 33.88 -2.33
CA SER A 38 -17.11 33.79 -2.53
C SER A 38 -17.65 32.58 -1.75
N GLN A 39 -18.24 32.86 -0.60
CA GLN A 39 -18.85 31.89 0.30
C GLN A 39 -20.21 31.46 -0.25
N LYS A 40 -20.26 30.33 -0.97
CA LYS A 40 -21.52 29.61 -1.20
C LYS A 40 -21.30 28.14 -1.52
N SER A 41 -21.34 27.30 -0.49
CA SER A 41 -22.10 26.03 -0.50
C SER A 41 -22.00 25.36 0.87
N PRO A 42 -23.11 24.84 1.43
CA PRO A 42 -23.09 24.10 2.68
C PRO A 42 -22.61 22.68 2.38
N PHE A 43 -21.31 22.45 2.39
CA PHE A 43 -20.79 21.09 2.36
C PHE A 43 -20.81 20.54 3.79
N SER A 44 -21.72 19.60 4.04
CA SER A 44 -21.87 18.91 5.31
C SER A 44 -20.52 18.36 5.78
N VAL A 45 -20.00 18.93 6.86
CA VAL A 45 -18.79 18.42 7.52
C VAL A 45 -19.18 17.10 8.17
N TRP A 46 -18.93 16.00 7.46
CA TRP A 46 -18.77 14.69 8.09
C TRP A 46 -17.52 14.78 8.95
N VAL A 47 -17.69 15.11 10.23
CA VAL A 47 -16.60 15.04 11.20
C VAL A 47 -16.17 13.57 11.24
N SER A 48 -15.07 13.27 10.56
CA SER A 48 -14.43 11.96 10.64
C SER A 48 -13.82 11.87 12.03
N VAL A 49 -14.55 11.26 12.97
CA VAL A 49 -13.94 10.78 14.20
C VAL A 49 -12.86 9.79 13.79
N ALA A 50 -11.60 10.21 13.91
CA ALA A 50 -10.45 9.35 13.65
C ALA A 50 -10.46 8.22 14.67
N GLN A 51 -11.06 7.08 14.32
CA GLN A 51 -10.95 5.86 15.10
C GLN A 51 -9.48 5.40 15.02
N ALA A 52 -8.78 5.43 16.14
CA ALA A 52 -7.43 4.89 16.22
C ALA A 52 -7.49 3.36 16.02
N GLN A 53 -6.65 2.82 15.13
CA GLN A 53 -6.56 1.38 14.93
C GLN A 53 -5.90 0.76 16.17
N THR A 54 -6.48 -0.33 16.67
CA THR A 54 -5.91 -1.08 17.79
C THR A 54 -4.65 -1.82 17.35
N PRO A 55 -3.70 -2.11 18.28
CA PRO A 55 -2.54 -2.94 17.97
C PRO A 55 -2.92 -4.31 17.37
N ALA A 56 -4.01 -4.91 17.83
CA ALA A 56 -4.52 -6.17 17.30
C ALA A 56 -4.93 -6.07 15.82
N GLN A 57 -5.60 -4.98 15.42
CA GLN A 57 -5.97 -4.75 14.02
C GLN A 57 -4.75 -4.53 13.12
N ILE A 58 -3.71 -3.85 13.62
CA ILE A 58 -2.46 -3.64 12.89
C ILE A 58 -1.74 -4.98 12.68
N ASN A 59 -1.67 -5.82 13.72
CA ASN A 59 -1.03 -7.13 13.63
C ASN A 59 -1.79 -8.07 12.69
N GLU A 60 -3.11 -8.09 12.78
CA GLU A 60 -3.95 -8.89 11.88
C GLU A 60 -3.82 -8.41 10.43
N TYR A 61 -3.78 -7.08 10.22
CA TYR A 61 -3.53 -6.52 8.90
C TYR A 61 -2.20 -7.00 8.33
N ALA A 62 -1.11 -6.92 9.10
CA ALA A 62 0.21 -7.36 8.68
C ALA A 62 0.23 -8.85 8.32
N ARG A 63 -0.45 -9.69 9.12
CA ARG A 63 -0.60 -11.13 8.87
C ARG A 63 -1.30 -11.40 7.54
N VAL A 64 -2.48 -10.81 7.34
CA VAL A 64 -3.29 -10.97 6.12
C VAL A 64 -2.54 -10.44 4.89
N ALA A 65 -1.93 -9.27 5.01
CA ALA A 65 -1.17 -8.65 3.93
C ALA A 65 0.05 -9.49 3.52
N PHE A 66 0.76 -10.08 4.50
CA PHE A 66 1.87 -10.99 4.26
C PHE A 66 1.41 -12.26 3.52
N GLU A 67 0.31 -12.88 3.94
CA GLU A 67 -0.26 -14.07 3.28
C GLU A 67 -0.62 -13.79 1.81
N ILE A 68 -1.31 -12.67 1.56
CA ILE A 68 -1.70 -12.27 0.19
C ILE A 68 -0.47 -12.02 -0.68
N GLU A 69 0.56 -11.40 -0.15
CA GLU A 69 1.79 -11.13 -0.90
C GLU A 69 2.57 -12.41 -1.21
N GLN A 70 2.61 -13.38 -0.31
CA GLN A 70 3.20 -14.69 -0.59
C GLN A 70 2.46 -15.42 -1.71
N MET A 71 1.13 -15.35 -1.71
CA MET A 71 0.32 -15.85 -2.82
C MET A 71 0.60 -15.08 -4.12
N ARG A 72 0.71 -13.75 -4.07
CA ARG A 72 1.02 -12.91 -5.24
C ARG A 72 2.33 -13.32 -5.88
N ARG A 73 3.38 -13.56 -5.10
CA ARG A 73 4.70 -14.01 -5.60
C ARG A 73 4.63 -15.35 -6.31
N LYS A 74 3.89 -16.32 -5.75
CA LYS A 74 3.67 -17.64 -6.39
C LYS A 74 2.93 -17.51 -7.73
N ASN A 75 1.86 -16.72 -7.74
CA ASN A 75 1.06 -16.48 -8.95
C ASN A 75 1.84 -15.73 -10.02
N TYR A 76 2.65 -14.73 -9.62
CA TYR A 76 3.54 -14.00 -10.52
C TYR A 76 4.58 -14.92 -11.16
N ALA A 77 5.21 -15.81 -10.38
CA ALA A 77 6.14 -16.80 -10.91
C ALA A 77 5.49 -17.80 -11.87
N GLN A 78 4.20 -18.10 -11.71
CA GLN A 78 3.44 -18.93 -12.65
C GLN A 78 3.13 -18.16 -13.94
N ALA A 79 2.68 -16.91 -13.84
CA ALA A 79 2.48 -16.04 -15.00
C ALA A 79 3.78 -15.89 -15.81
N LYS A 80 4.91 -15.70 -15.12
CA LYS A 80 6.25 -15.62 -15.71
C LYS A 80 6.59 -16.84 -16.58
N ARG A 81 6.26 -18.04 -16.10
CA ARG A 81 6.48 -19.31 -16.83
C ARG A 81 5.61 -19.41 -18.08
N ILE A 82 4.35 -18.98 -18.00
CA ILE A 82 3.42 -19.01 -19.13
C ILE A 82 3.81 -18.01 -20.22
N MET A 83 4.28 -16.83 -19.83
CA MET A 83 4.60 -15.74 -20.76
C MET A 83 6.04 -15.76 -21.30
N GLY A 84 6.81 -16.82 -21.01
CA GLY A 84 8.18 -16.94 -21.54
C GLY A 84 9.20 -15.99 -20.89
N GLY A 85 8.95 -15.51 -19.68
CA GLY A 85 9.96 -14.82 -18.88
C GLY A 85 9.65 -13.37 -18.55
N ASN A 86 9.56 -12.46 -19.53
CA ASN A 86 9.37 -11.05 -19.20
C ASN A 86 7.89 -10.75 -18.96
N VAL A 87 7.54 -10.39 -17.73
CA VAL A 87 6.16 -10.10 -17.31
C VAL A 87 6.15 -8.78 -16.57
N PRO A 88 5.25 -7.83 -16.88
CA PRO A 88 5.08 -6.61 -16.10
C PRO A 88 4.66 -6.94 -14.67
N GLU A 89 5.15 -6.19 -13.68
CA GLU A 89 4.76 -6.38 -12.27
C GLU A 89 3.24 -6.30 -12.05
N ASP A 90 2.56 -5.55 -12.92
CA ASP A 90 1.13 -5.34 -12.91
C ASP A 90 0.38 -6.11 -14.00
N VAL A 91 0.89 -7.28 -14.38
CA VAL A 91 0.33 -8.18 -15.42
C VAL A 91 -1.20 -8.33 -15.35
N CYS A 92 -1.79 -8.38 -14.16
CA CYS A 92 -3.24 -8.51 -13.98
C CYS A 92 -4.05 -7.24 -14.32
N ARG A 93 -3.40 -6.12 -14.64
CA ARG A 93 -4.03 -4.90 -15.16
C ARG A 93 -3.88 -4.75 -16.67
N GLN A 94 -3.11 -5.63 -17.31
CA GLN A 94 -2.90 -5.60 -18.75
C GLN A 94 -4.12 -6.19 -19.47
N GLN A 95 -4.47 -5.62 -20.63
CA GLN A 95 -5.65 -6.05 -21.40
C GLN A 95 -5.35 -7.32 -22.22
N ASP A 96 -4.17 -7.35 -22.86
CA ASP A 96 -3.78 -8.44 -23.76
C ASP A 96 -2.86 -9.46 -23.06
N ILE A 97 -3.43 -10.24 -22.14
CA ILE A 97 -2.73 -11.34 -21.46
C ILE A 97 -3.29 -12.70 -21.88
N PRO A 98 -2.48 -13.76 -21.92
CA PRO A 98 -2.96 -15.11 -22.22
C PRO A 98 -4.09 -15.54 -21.28
N SER A 99 -5.08 -16.29 -21.78
CA SER A 99 -6.23 -16.75 -20.99
C SER A 99 -5.82 -17.50 -19.71
N ALA A 100 -4.72 -18.27 -19.75
CA ALA A 100 -4.19 -18.95 -18.58
C ALA A 100 -3.68 -17.97 -17.51
N VAL A 101 -3.07 -16.84 -17.92
CA VAL A 101 -2.62 -15.77 -17.01
C VAL A 101 -3.82 -15.01 -16.46
N LYS A 102 -4.84 -14.76 -17.28
CA LYS A 102 -6.12 -14.18 -16.81
C LYS A 102 -6.74 -15.05 -15.71
N GLY A 103 -6.78 -16.37 -15.90
CA GLY A 103 -7.27 -17.30 -14.87
C GLY A 103 -6.51 -17.19 -13.55
N ILE A 104 -5.18 -17.05 -13.59
CA ILE A 104 -4.35 -16.82 -12.40
C ILE A 104 -4.72 -15.51 -11.69
N CYS A 105 -4.99 -14.44 -12.44
CA CYS A 105 -5.38 -13.14 -11.90
C CYS A 105 -6.78 -13.15 -11.25
N ASP A 106 -7.74 -13.83 -11.90
CA ASP A 106 -9.09 -14.01 -11.37
C ASP A 106 -9.05 -14.83 -10.07
N ASP A 107 -8.27 -15.92 -10.06
CA ASP A 107 -8.04 -16.75 -8.87
C ASP A 107 -7.36 -15.99 -7.74
N PHE A 108 -6.33 -15.19 -8.05
CA PHE A 108 -5.65 -14.34 -7.07
C PHE A 108 -6.63 -13.40 -6.39
N THR A 109 -7.44 -12.68 -7.18
CA THR A 109 -8.37 -11.68 -6.66
C THR A 109 -9.43 -12.32 -5.76
N ARG A 110 -10.00 -13.45 -6.19
CA ARG A 110 -10.97 -14.20 -5.40
C ARG A 110 -10.37 -14.67 -4.07
N ARG A 111 -9.21 -15.32 -4.11
CA ARG A 111 -8.56 -15.86 -2.90
C ARG A 111 -8.13 -14.75 -1.95
N ALA A 112 -7.61 -13.63 -2.46
CA ALA A 112 -7.25 -12.49 -1.62
C ALA A 112 -8.47 -11.93 -0.87
N ALA A 113 -9.62 -11.81 -1.54
CA ALA A 113 -10.86 -11.39 -0.90
C ALA A 113 -11.30 -12.39 0.18
N ASP A 114 -11.16 -13.70 -0.07
CA ASP A 114 -11.55 -14.72 0.89
C ASP A 114 -10.62 -14.78 2.11
N ILE A 115 -9.31 -14.53 1.94
CA ILE A 115 -8.37 -14.40 3.06
C ILE A 115 -8.80 -13.23 3.96
N ILE A 116 -9.12 -12.07 3.38
CA ILE A 116 -9.60 -10.90 4.14
C ILE A 116 -10.91 -11.24 4.87
N LYS A 117 -11.87 -11.88 4.21
CA LYS A 117 -13.17 -12.25 4.82
C LYS A 117 -13.05 -13.21 6.01
N ARG A 118 -12.03 -14.08 6.00
CA ARG A 118 -11.77 -15.04 7.10
C ARG A 118 -10.90 -14.45 8.21
N SER A 119 -10.36 -13.26 8.03
CA SER A 119 -9.58 -12.56 9.04
C SER A 119 -10.47 -11.92 10.11
N ALA A 120 -9.86 -11.41 11.18
CA ALA A 120 -10.57 -10.59 12.16
C ALA A 120 -10.86 -9.15 11.66
N LEU A 121 -10.51 -8.82 10.42
CA LEU A 121 -10.78 -7.53 9.80
C LEU A 121 -11.97 -7.61 8.84
N THR A 122 -12.83 -6.60 8.90
CA THR A 122 -13.74 -6.34 7.78
C THR A 122 -12.96 -5.85 6.57
N PRO A 123 -13.48 -6.03 5.33
CA PRO A 123 -12.87 -5.43 4.15
C PRO A 123 -12.68 -3.91 4.26
N ALA A 124 -13.60 -3.22 4.93
CA ALA A 124 -13.51 -1.78 5.16
C ALA A 124 -12.31 -1.41 6.06
N GLN A 125 -12.09 -2.14 7.16
CA GLN A 125 -10.95 -1.94 8.05
C GLN A 125 -9.62 -2.26 7.36
N PHE A 126 -9.55 -3.36 6.61
CA PHE A 126 -8.35 -3.71 5.84
C PHE A 126 -8.00 -2.58 4.86
N ASN A 127 -8.97 -2.12 4.08
CA ASN A 127 -8.77 -1.04 3.12
C ASN A 127 -8.42 0.30 3.79
N ASP A 128 -8.95 0.58 4.98
CA ASP A 128 -8.60 1.78 5.74
C ASP A 128 -7.13 1.78 6.16
N ILE A 129 -6.68 0.67 6.76
CA ILE A 129 -5.27 0.51 7.14
C ILE A 129 -4.37 0.60 5.89
N THR A 130 -4.75 -0.01 4.77
CA THR A 130 -4.01 0.13 3.50
C THR A 130 -3.86 1.58 3.06
N ARG A 131 -4.94 2.39 3.07
CA ARG A 131 -4.87 3.80 2.66
C ARG A 131 -4.06 4.67 3.60
N ARG A 132 -4.13 4.37 4.90
CA ARG A 132 -3.45 5.15 5.94
C ARG A 132 -1.96 4.86 6.00
N ARG A 133 -1.54 3.62 5.77
CA ARG A 133 -0.13 3.21 5.76
C ARG A 133 0.73 4.18 4.94
N ASP A 134 0.28 4.55 3.73
CA ASP A 134 1.04 5.42 2.83
C ASP A 134 1.20 6.87 3.32
N ARG A 135 0.49 7.26 4.39
CA ARG A 135 0.45 8.63 4.93
C ARG A 135 0.81 8.71 6.41
N ASP A 136 1.04 7.57 7.05
CA ASP A 136 1.30 7.43 8.48
C ASP A 136 2.57 6.56 8.66
N PRO A 137 3.75 7.19 8.73
CA PRO A 137 5.02 6.47 8.83
C PRO A 137 5.12 5.58 10.07
N GLU A 138 4.46 5.95 11.16
CA GLU A 138 4.47 5.16 12.40
C GLU A 138 3.61 3.90 12.25
N LEU A 139 2.45 4.02 11.60
CA LEU A 139 1.65 2.87 11.20
C LEU A 139 2.43 1.95 10.25
N GLU A 140 3.09 2.50 9.23
CA GLU A 140 3.92 1.72 8.31
C GLU A 140 5.03 0.98 9.05
N ARG A 141 5.74 1.65 9.95
CA ARG A 141 6.81 1.05 10.78
C ARG A 141 6.28 -0.14 11.59
N LYS A 142 5.12 -0.02 12.23
CA LYS A 142 4.50 -1.10 13.01
C LYS A 142 4.14 -2.30 12.12
N ILE A 143 3.55 -2.04 10.95
CA ILE A 143 3.22 -3.09 9.98
C ILE A 143 4.49 -3.83 9.53
N GLN A 144 5.56 -3.10 9.19
CA GLN A 144 6.83 -3.69 8.75
C GLN A 144 7.49 -4.52 9.85
N GLN A 145 7.45 -4.07 11.10
CA GLN A 145 7.98 -4.84 12.23
C GLN A 145 7.26 -6.18 12.40
N GLU A 146 5.93 -6.18 12.27
CA GLU A 146 5.16 -7.42 12.37
C GLU A 146 5.41 -8.35 11.17
N ILE A 147 5.54 -7.82 9.96
CA ILE A 147 5.93 -8.60 8.78
C ILE A 147 7.30 -9.28 9.00
N LEU A 148 8.30 -8.54 9.52
CA LEU A 148 9.62 -9.09 9.84
C LEU A 148 9.54 -10.19 10.90
N ARG A 149 8.65 -10.05 11.89
CA ARG A 149 8.41 -11.09 12.90
C ARG A 149 7.83 -12.35 12.26
N LEU A 150 6.83 -12.21 11.39
CA LEU A 150 6.20 -13.32 10.68
C LEU A 150 7.20 -14.08 9.78
N GLN A 151 8.11 -13.37 9.13
CA GLN A 151 9.16 -13.98 8.31
C GLN A 151 10.15 -14.83 9.11
N LYS A 152 10.47 -14.43 10.34
CA LYS A 152 11.40 -15.18 11.21
C LYS A 152 10.75 -16.40 11.85
N ALA A 153 9.42 -16.43 11.91
CA ALA A 153 8.65 -17.49 12.56
C ALA A 153 8.25 -18.62 11.60
N GLY A 154 8.37 -18.41 10.29
CA GLY A 154 8.11 -19.42 9.25
C GLY A 154 9.39 -20.03 8.72
#